data_AF-A0A7J8QFQ1-F1
#
_entry.id   AF-A0A7J8QFQ1-F1
#
_cell.length_a   1.000
_cell.length_b   1.000
_cell.length_c   1.000
_cell.angle_alpha   90.00
_cell.angle_beta   90.00
_cell.angle_gamma   90.00
#
_symmetry.space_group_name_H-M   'P 1'
#
loop_
_entity.id
_entity.type
_entity.pdbx_description
1 polymer ?
#
loop_
_entity_poly.entity_id
_entity_poly.type
_entity_poly.pdbx_seq_one_letter_code
_entity_poly.pdbx_strand_id
1 'polypeptide(L)'
;QQNYYGVDLTPLYGSAFQGYFSQPVVDAFDPRLLVSPPLCHVIDFNEIKEEDLFEIDIPLKFIASVGTRVHGLACWFDVLFNGSAVQRWLTTAPGAPTTHWYQIRCVLSQPIYVMAGQEITGRLHMIAHNAQSYTMYLSLSAKMWGPGAVQGGILQTSSGKLDLKEPYYRMSQPQSYTMAQDQQPQQLLQAQAIPIHTEDLDEAELLRQPSENT
;
A
#
# COMPACT_ATOMS: atom_id res chain seq x y z
N GLN A 1 9.52 -31.29 -9.70
CA GLN A 1 10.91 -31.72 -9.95
C GLN A 1 10.89 -33.24 -10.00
N GLN A 2 11.22 -33.84 -11.14
CA GLN A 2 11.06 -35.29 -11.36
C GLN A 2 12.17 -36.13 -10.74
N ASN A 3 13.33 -35.52 -10.46
CA ASN A 3 14.45 -36.19 -9.80
C ASN A 3 15.21 -35.18 -8.92
N TYR A 4 14.82 -35.11 -7.65
CA TYR A 4 15.52 -34.36 -6.61
C TYR A 4 16.31 -35.35 -5.75
N TYR A 5 17.61 -35.49 -6.04
CA TYR A 5 18.49 -36.46 -5.37
C TYR A 5 17.94 -37.91 -5.35
N GLY A 6 17.31 -38.35 -6.44
CA GLY A 6 16.71 -39.68 -6.55
C GLY A 6 15.23 -39.76 -6.13
N VAL A 7 14.62 -38.65 -5.70
CA VAL A 7 13.21 -38.61 -5.29
C VAL A 7 12.37 -37.81 -6.28
N ASP A 8 11.24 -38.37 -6.73
CA ASP A 8 10.26 -37.64 -7.56
C ASP A 8 9.33 -36.80 -6.66
N LEU A 9 9.41 -35.47 -6.79
CA LEU A 9 8.57 -34.52 -6.05
C LEU A 9 7.35 -34.05 -6.85
N THR A 10 7.12 -34.57 -8.07
CA THR A 10 5.98 -34.20 -8.91
C THR A 10 4.63 -34.38 -8.21
N PRO A 11 4.39 -35.43 -7.39
CA PRO A 11 3.13 -35.56 -6.64
C PRO A 11 2.84 -34.40 -5.67
N LEU A 12 3.87 -33.68 -5.22
CA LEU A 12 3.73 -32.54 -4.28
C LEU A 12 3.42 -31.22 -4.98
N TYR A 13 3.48 -31.17 -6.33
CA TYR A 13 3.29 -29.93 -7.08
C TYR A 13 1.94 -29.27 -6.79
N GLY A 14 0.85 -30.04 -6.75
CA GLY A 14 -0.49 -29.49 -6.49
C GLY A 14 -0.59 -28.79 -5.14
N SER A 15 -0.11 -29.44 -4.08
CA SER A 15 -0.10 -28.87 -2.72
C SER A 15 0.82 -27.66 -2.62
N ALA A 16 2.00 -27.71 -3.23
CA ALA A 16 2.91 -26.57 -3.26
C ALA A 16 2.30 -25.39 -4.02
N PHE A 17 1.71 -25.63 -5.19
CA PHE A 17 1.03 -24.62 -5.99
C PHE A 17 -0.10 -23.95 -5.19
N GLN A 18 -0.97 -24.75 -4.55
CA GLN A 18 -2.04 -24.21 -3.71
C GLN A 18 -1.49 -23.42 -2.52
N GLY A 19 -0.45 -23.93 -1.84
CA GLY A 19 0.19 -23.27 -0.71
C GLY A 19 0.91 -21.97 -1.08
N TYR A 20 1.41 -21.83 -2.30
CA TYR A 20 1.97 -20.56 -2.78
C TYR A 20 0.88 -19.52 -3.05
N PHE A 21 -0.21 -19.90 -3.71
CA PHE A 21 -1.32 -18.98 -4.01
C PHE A 21 -2.20 -18.66 -2.79
N SER A 22 -2.05 -19.38 -1.67
CA SER A 22 -2.72 -19.02 -0.41
C SER A 22 -2.00 -17.95 0.39
N GLN A 23 -0.80 -17.51 -0.03
CA GLN A 23 -0.04 -16.48 0.67
C GLN A 23 -0.36 -15.10 0.07
N PRO A 24 -0.95 -14.16 0.82
CA PRO A 24 -1.03 -12.79 0.38
C PRO A 24 0.38 -12.19 0.26
N VAL A 25 0.63 -11.44 -0.80
CA VAL A 25 1.94 -10.81 -1.02
C VAL A 25 1.97 -9.45 -0.33
N VAL A 26 3.00 -9.20 0.46
CA VAL A 26 3.25 -7.89 1.09
C VAL A 26 4.43 -7.23 0.38
N ASP A 27 4.16 -6.16 -0.35
CA ASP A 27 5.17 -5.29 -0.98
C ASP A 27 4.64 -3.89 -1.30
N ALA A 28 5.58 -2.98 -1.60
CA ALA A 28 5.26 -1.73 -2.28
C ALA A 28 5.20 -1.97 -3.79
N PHE A 29 4.22 -1.37 -4.47
CA PHE A 29 4.09 -1.49 -5.91
C PHE A 29 3.72 -0.15 -6.58
N ASP A 30 4.03 -0.05 -7.86
CA ASP A 30 3.72 1.13 -8.67
C ASP A 30 2.19 1.25 -8.89
N PRO A 31 1.55 2.37 -8.52
CA PRO A 31 0.10 2.54 -8.68
C PRO A 31 -0.38 2.40 -10.12
N ARG A 32 0.49 2.54 -11.13
CA ARG A 32 0.17 2.29 -12.55
C ARG A 32 -0.21 0.83 -12.85
N LEU A 33 0.05 -0.09 -11.93
CA LEU A 33 -0.39 -1.48 -12.03
C LEU A 33 -1.89 -1.67 -11.70
N LEU A 34 -2.55 -0.67 -11.12
CA LEU A 34 -3.97 -0.72 -10.83
C LEU A 34 -4.79 -0.64 -12.13
N VAL A 35 -5.75 -1.55 -12.26
CA VAL A 35 -6.57 -1.69 -13.48
C VAL A 35 -7.88 -0.92 -13.42
N SER A 36 -8.24 -0.36 -12.26
CA SER A 36 -9.46 0.41 -12.00
C SER A 36 -9.20 1.40 -10.86
N PRO A 37 -10.06 2.43 -10.70
CA PRO A 37 -10.14 3.17 -9.44
C PRO A 37 -10.40 2.22 -8.26
N PRO A 38 -9.98 2.60 -7.03
CA PRO A 38 -10.22 1.79 -5.84
C PRO A 38 -11.69 1.81 -5.43
N LEU A 39 -12.08 0.74 -4.73
CA LEU A 39 -13.33 0.65 -3.97
C LEU A 39 -13.00 0.86 -2.49
N CYS A 40 -13.80 1.68 -1.81
CA CYS A 40 -13.63 1.94 -0.38
C CYS A 40 -14.68 1.17 0.43
N HIS A 41 -14.23 0.31 1.34
CA HIS A 41 -15.05 -0.26 2.39
C HIS A 41 -14.73 0.47 3.70
N VAL A 42 -15.73 1.09 4.32
CA VAL A 42 -15.54 1.96 5.49
C VAL A 42 -15.96 1.21 6.75
N ILE A 43 -15.06 1.21 7.73
CA ILE A 43 -15.34 0.73 9.09
C ILE A 43 -15.34 1.96 10.00
N ASP A 44 -16.50 2.32 10.54
CA ASP A 44 -16.61 3.38 11.55
C ASP A 44 -16.45 2.78 12.95
N PHE A 45 -15.30 3.03 13.58
CA PHE A 45 -15.00 2.55 14.93
C PHE A 45 -15.90 3.14 16.03
N ASN A 46 -16.71 4.16 15.75
CA ASN A 46 -17.71 4.68 16.69
C ASN A 46 -19.01 3.87 16.69
N GLU A 47 -19.33 3.21 15.57
CA GLU A 47 -20.61 2.53 15.37
C GLU A 47 -20.48 1.00 15.38
N ILE A 48 -19.35 0.48 14.91
CA ILE A 48 -19.12 -0.96 14.77
C ILE A 48 -18.94 -1.64 16.13
N LYS A 49 -19.37 -2.90 16.22
CA LYS A 49 -19.14 -3.76 17.39
C LYS A 49 -18.00 -4.73 17.16
N GLU A 50 -17.47 -5.31 18.22
CA GLU A 50 -16.38 -6.29 18.13
C GLU A 50 -16.80 -7.51 17.30
N GLU A 51 -18.03 -7.99 17.48
CA GLU A 51 -18.56 -9.15 16.74
C GLU A 51 -18.60 -8.94 15.22
N ASP A 52 -18.77 -7.70 14.75
CA ASP A 52 -18.80 -7.37 13.33
C ASP A 52 -17.41 -7.52 12.69
N LEU A 53 -16.34 -7.52 13.50
CA LEU A 53 -14.98 -7.78 13.02
C LEU A 53 -14.67 -9.27 12.88
N PHE A 54 -15.49 -10.19 13.40
CA PHE A 54 -15.24 -11.63 13.21
C PHE A 54 -15.48 -12.08 11.76
N GLU A 55 -16.36 -11.40 11.03
CA GLU A 55 -16.68 -11.68 9.64
C GLU A 55 -16.87 -10.37 8.88
N ILE A 56 -15.87 -9.99 8.07
CA ILE A 56 -15.92 -8.79 7.23
C ILE A 56 -16.25 -9.20 5.81
N ASP A 57 -17.41 -8.76 5.31
CA ASP A 57 -17.87 -9.06 3.96
C ASP A 57 -17.87 -7.83 3.05
N ILE A 58 -17.04 -7.87 2.01
CA ILE A 58 -16.85 -6.75 1.09
C ILE A 58 -17.30 -7.17 -0.32
N PRO A 59 -18.50 -6.76 -0.77
CA PRO A 59 -18.91 -6.94 -2.16
C PRO A 59 -18.06 -6.05 -3.07
N LEU A 60 -17.49 -6.66 -4.11
CA LEU A 60 -16.56 -5.98 -5.02
C LEU A 60 -17.27 -5.61 -6.32
N LYS A 61 -17.07 -4.36 -6.74
CA LYS A 61 -17.52 -3.86 -8.05
C LYS A 61 -16.53 -2.81 -8.57
N PHE A 62 -15.90 -3.10 -9.70
CA PHE A 62 -14.95 -2.23 -10.36
C PHE A 62 -15.31 -2.07 -11.84
N ILE A 63 -14.85 -0.96 -12.44
CA ILE A 63 -14.85 -0.76 -13.89
C ILE A 63 -13.40 -0.73 -14.35
N ALA A 64 -13.02 -1.66 -15.22
CA ALA A 64 -11.67 -1.73 -15.75
C ALA A 64 -11.38 -0.49 -16.62
N SER A 65 -10.32 0.25 -16.29
CA SER A 65 -9.88 1.42 -17.07
C SER A 65 -9.16 1.01 -18.36
N VAL A 66 -8.59 -0.19 -18.38
CA VAL A 66 -7.76 -0.71 -19.49
C VAL A 66 -8.08 -2.16 -19.78
N GLY A 67 -7.85 -2.58 -21.03
CA GLY A 67 -7.90 -3.99 -21.40
C GLY A 67 -6.63 -4.70 -20.96
N THR A 68 -6.72 -5.70 -20.08
CA THR A 68 -5.57 -6.40 -19.53
C THR A 68 -5.96 -7.71 -18.86
N ARG A 69 -4.97 -8.41 -18.30
CA ARG A 69 -5.13 -9.56 -17.43
C ARG A 69 -5.07 -9.11 -15.97
N VAL A 70 -6.11 -9.42 -15.21
CA VAL A 70 -6.21 -9.12 -13.77
C VAL A 70 -5.74 -10.32 -12.98
N HIS A 71 -4.59 -10.18 -12.32
CA HIS A 71 -3.96 -11.24 -11.54
C HIS A 71 -4.47 -11.35 -10.11
N GLY A 72 -5.20 -10.36 -9.60
CA GLY A 72 -5.62 -10.35 -8.21
C GLY A 72 -6.22 -9.02 -7.76
N LEU A 73 -6.36 -8.89 -6.43
CA LEU A 73 -6.84 -7.70 -5.74
C LEU A 73 -5.70 -7.10 -4.92
N ALA A 74 -5.49 -5.78 -5.02
CA ALA A 74 -4.60 -5.04 -4.13
C ALA A 74 -5.42 -4.35 -3.04
N CYS A 75 -4.92 -4.40 -1.81
CA CYS A 75 -5.55 -3.86 -0.61
C CYS A 75 -4.55 -2.94 0.12
N TRP A 76 -5.07 -1.83 0.62
CA TRP A 76 -4.40 -0.91 1.52
C TRP A 76 -5.46 -0.28 2.42
N PHE A 77 -5.06 0.52 3.39
CA PHE A 77 -5.99 1.20 4.29
C PHE A 77 -5.59 2.65 4.51
N ASP A 78 -6.61 3.44 4.80
CA ASP A 78 -6.48 4.81 5.28
C ASP A 78 -7.21 4.93 6.62
N VAL A 79 -6.66 5.72 7.55
CA VAL A 79 -7.29 6.00 8.84
C VAL A 79 -7.52 7.50 8.96
N LEU A 80 -8.76 7.88 9.21
CA LEU A 80 -9.13 9.23 9.57
C LEU A 80 -9.15 9.39 11.09
N PHE A 81 -8.28 10.26 11.60
CA PHE A 81 -8.37 10.77 12.96
C PHE A 81 -9.28 12.00 12.94
N ASN A 82 -10.56 11.78 13.25
CA ASN A 82 -11.61 12.78 13.16
C ASN A 82 -11.64 13.71 14.40
N GLY A 83 -10.56 14.46 14.62
CA GLY A 83 -10.45 15.40 15.74
C GLY A 83 -11.31 16.66 15.53
N SER A 84 -11.87 17.19 16.62
CA SER A 84 -12.74 18.38 16.60
C SER A 84 -12.04 19.68 16.17
N ALA A 85 -10.73 19.79 16.38
CA ALA A 85 -9.94 20.94 15.95
C ALA A 85 -9.38 20.78 14.52
N VAL A 86 -8.78 19.62 14.23
CA VAL A 86 -8.16 19.32 12.94
C VAL A 86 -8.31 17.83 12.65
N GLN A 87 -8.73 17.51 11.44
CA GLN A 87 -8.75 16.15 10.90
C GLN A 87 -7.37 15.77 10.35
N ARG A 88 -6.95 14.52 10.56
CA ARG A 88 -5.68 13.98 10.03
C ARG A 88 -5.89 12.63 9.38
N TRP A 89 -5.19 12.41 8.28
CA TRP A 89 -5.19 11.14 7.58
C TRP A 89 -3.84 10.45 7.70
N LEU A 90 -3.88 9.15 7.98
CA LEU A 90 -2.79 8.22 7.69
C LEU A 90 -3.21 7.41 6.47
N THR A 91 -2.39 7.39 5.43
CA THR A 91 -2.63 6.58 4.23
C THR A 91 -1.50 5.59 4.00
N THR A 92 -1.86 4.39 3.56
CA THR A 92 -0.91 3.36 3.09
C THR A 92 -1.07 3.09 1.59
N ALA A 93 -1.78 3.97 0.87
CA ALA A 93 -2.08 3.81 -0.54
C ALA A 93 -0.81 3.72 -1.41
N PRO A 94 -0.83 2.93 -2.50
CA PRO A 94 0.26 2.94 -3.47
C PRO A 94 0.41 4.34 -4.08
N GLY A 95 1.65 4.83 -4.16
CA GLY A 95 1.96 6.20 -4.61
C GLY A 95 2.09 7.22 -3.47
N ALA A 96 1.64 6.91 -2.25
CA ALA A 96 2.03 7.67 -1.06
C ALA A 96 3.42 7.23 -0.56
N PRO A 97 4.09 8.01 0.32
CA PRO A 97 5.32 7.58 0.96
C PRO A 97 5.16 6.20 1.62
N THR A 98 6.07 5.28 1.31
CA THR A 98 6.01 3.90 1.79
C THR A 98 6.06 3.83 3.31
N THR A 99 5.14 3.07 3.90
CA THR A 99 5.09 2.78 5.33
C THR A 99 5.55 1.34 5.60
N HIS A 100 5.75 0.98 6.87
CA HIS A 100 6.12 -0.40 7.23
C HIS A 100 5.00 -1.42 6.99
N TRP A 101 3.75 -0.98 6.78
CA TRP A 101 2.64 -1.84 6.42
C TRP A 101 2.68 -2.30 4.96
N TYR A 102 3.36 -1.55 4.08
CA TYR A 102 3.30 -1.76 2.64
C TYR A 102 1.85 -1.85 2.13
N GLN A 103 1.61 -2.61 1.06
CA GLN A 103 0.29 -3.00 0.60
C GLN A 103 0.18 -4.54 0.57
N ILE A 104 -1.06 -5.04 0.57
CA ILE A 104 -1.34 -6.47 0.42
C ILE A 104 -1.84 -6.74 -1.00
N ARG A 105 -1.36 -7.80 -1.65
CA ARG A 105 -1.87 -8.28 -2.94
C ARG A 105 -2.32 -9.72 -2.82
N CYS A 106 -3.62 -9.94 -3.02
CA CYS A 106 -4.26 -11.25 -3.05
C CYS A 106 -4.22 -11.78 -4.49
N VAL A 107 -3.32 -12.72 -4.77
CA VAL A 107 -3.08 -13.24 -6.12
C VAL A 107 -4.01 -14.41 -6.43
N LEU A 108 -4.62 -14.41 -7.61
CA LEU A 108 -5.44 -15.49 -8.13
C LEU A 108 -4.56 -16.52 -8.86
N SER A 109 -4.84 -17.81 -8.66
CA SER A 109 -4.16 -18.89 -9.37
C SER A 109 -4.41 -18.85 -10.88
N GLN A 110 -5.63 -18.46 -11.27
CA GLN A 110 -6.02 -18.21 -12.64
C GLN A 110 -6.42 -16.74 -12.80
N PRO A 111 -5.68 -15.93 -13.56
CA PRO A 111 -6.08 -14.55 -13.83
C PRO A 111 -7.35 -14.47 -14.70
N ILE A 112 -8.09 -13.37 -14.59
CA ILE A 112 -9.24 -13.08 -15.48
C ILE A 112 -8.85 -12.02 -16.52
N TYR A 113 -9.43 -12.10 -17.72
CA TYR A 113 -9.20 -11.13 -18.78
C TYR A 113 -10.34 -10.13 -18.85
N VAL A 114 -9.99 -8.84 -18.97
CA VAL A 114 -10.94 -7.73 -19.04
C VAL A 114 -10.60 -6.78 -20.19
N MET A 115 -11.61 -6.09 -20.69
CA MET A 115 -11.53 -5.00 -21.64
C MET A 115 -11.74 -3.66 -20.92
N ALA A 116 -11.29 -2.56 -21.54
CA ALA A 116 -11.59 -1.23 -21.02
C ALA A 116 -13.12 -0.99 -20.97
N GLY A 117 -13.60 -0.45 -19.86
CA GLY A 117 -15.02 -0.24 -19.56
C GLY A 117 -15.77 -1.50 -19.10
N GLN A 118 -15.12 -2.67 -19.04
CA GLN A 118 -15.78 -3.90 -18.59
C GLN A 118 -15.93 -3.91 -17.07
N GLU A 119 -17.10 -4.35 -16.61
CA GLU A 119 -17.38 -4.50 -15.18
C GLU A 119 -16.73 -5.77 -14.62
N ILE A 120 -16.04 -5.62 -13.48
CA ILE A 120 -15.51 -6.69 -12.65
C ILE A 120 -16.33 -6.72 -11.36
N THR A 121 -16.91 -7.86 -11.02
CA THR A 121 -17.64 -8.07 -9.77
C THR A 121 -16.98 -9.14 -8.92
N GLY A 122 -17.28 -9.19 -7.63
CA GLY A 122 -16.70 -10.21 -6.78
C GLY A 122 -17.06 -10.04 -5.31
N ARG A 123 -16.30 -10.71 -4.46
CA ARG A 123 -16.44 -10.66 -3.00
C ARG A 123 -15.07 -10.91 -2.37
N LEU A 124 -14.68 -10.05 -1.44
CA LEU A 124 -13.61 -10.32 -0.48
C LEU A 124 -14.27 -10.57 0.87
N HIS A 125 -14.24 -11.83 1.31
CA HIS A 125 -14.87 -12.27 2.54
C HIS A 125 -13.79 -12.72 3.52
N MET A 126 -13.68 -12.06 4.66
CA MET A 126 -12.63 -12.27 5.65
C MET A 126 -13.23 -12.83 6.93
N ILE A 127 -12.74 -14.00 7.35
CA ILE A 127 -13.22 -14.68 8.56
C ILE A 127 -12.08 -14.76 9.57
N ALA A 128 -12.28 -14.19 10.75
CA ALA A 128 -11.30 -14.21 11.82
C ALA A 128 -11.10 -15.65 12.32
N HIS A 129 -9.87 -15.98 12.74
CA HIS A 129 -9.56 -17.25 13.36
C HIS A 129 -8.62 -17.09 14.57
N ASN A 130 -8.47 -18.16 15.34
CA ASN A 130 -7.78 -18.20 16.63
C ASN A 130 -6.30 -17.80 16.60
N ALA A 131 -5.67 -17.72 15.42
CA ALA A 131 -4.29 -17.28 15.26
C ALA A 131 -4.17 -15.73 15.16
N GLN A 132 -5.17 -14.99 15.64
CA GLN A 132 -5.22 -13.52 15.62
C GLN A 132 -5.07 -12.95 14.20
N SER A 133 -5.73 -13.59 13.22
CA SER A 133 -5.69 -13.19 11.82
C SER A 133 -6.98 -13.60 11.09
N TYR A 134 -7.00 -13.44 9.77
CA TYR A 134 -8.15 -13.74 8.92
C TYR A 134 -7.80 -14.74 7.82
N THR A 135 -8.73 -15.66 7.58
CA THR A 135 -8.81 -16.38 6.31
C THR A 135 -9.58 -15.50 5.32
N MET A 136 -8.96 -15.20 4.17
CA MET A 136 -9.55 -14.38 3.12
C MET A 136 -10.05 -15.27 1.98
N TYR A 137 -11.32 -15.15 1.63
CA TYR A 137 -11.93 -15.76 0.46
C TYR A 137 -12.17 -14.66 -0.58
N LEU A 138 -11.40 -14.71 -1.66
CA LEU A 138 -11.51 -13.78 -2.77
C LEU A 138 -12.22 -14.46 -3.95
N SER A 139 -13.16 -13.75 -4.57
CA SER A 139 -13.69 -14.08 -5.88
C SER A 139 -13.70 -12.82 -6.75
N LEU A 140 -13.31 -12.96 -8.02
CA LEU A 140 -13.42 -11.93 -9.04
C LEU A 140 -14.00 -12.54 -10.32
N SER A 141 -14.93 -11.82 -10.92
CA SER A 141 -15.66 -12.22 -12.12
C SER A 141 -15.70 -11.07 -13.12
N ALA A 142 -15.36 -11.33 -14.37
CA ALA A 142 -15.55 -10.39 -15.46
C ALA A 142 -16.95 -10.59 -16.05
N LYS A 143 -17.77 -9.53 -16.09
CA LYS A 143 -19.10 -9.61 -16.72
C LYS A 143 -19.00 -9.71 -18.23
N MET A 144 -19.97 -10.34 -18.89
CA MET A 144 -20.09 -10.29 -20.35
C MET A 144 -20.12 -8.84 -20.83
N TRP A 145 -19.47 -8.58 -21.96
CA TRP A 145 -19.29 -7.24 -22.52
C TRP A 145 -19.43 -7.27 -24.04
N GLY A 146 -19.92 -6.17 -24.62
CA GLY A 146 -20.10 -6.02 -26.07
C GLY A 146 -21.51 -6.34 -26.58
N PRO A 147 -21.74 -6.19 -27.90
CA PRO A 147 -23.04 -6.48 -28.53
C PRO A 147 -23.49 -7.93 -28.29
N GLY A 148 -24.72 -8.11 -27.83
CA GLY A 148 -25.27 -9.44 -27.51
C GLY A 148 -24.91 -9.97 -26.11
N ALA A 149 -24.22 -9.18 -25.28
CA ALA A 149 -24.01 -9.53 -23.87
C ALA A 149 -25.35 -9.58 -23.12
N VAL A 150 -25.60 -10.69 -22.44
CA VAL A 150 -26.75 -10.80 -21.54
C VAL A 150 -26.47 -9.96 -20.30
N GLN A 151 -27.40 -9.08 -19.94
CA GLN A 151 -27.26 -8.22 -18.76
C GLN A 151 -27.05 -9.10 -17.52
N GLY A 152 -25.93 -8.88 -16.82
CA GLY A 152 -25.56 -9.67 -15.64
C GLY A 152 -24.87 -11.00 -15.94
N GLY A 153 -24.67 -11.38 -17.21
CA GLY A 153 -23.90 -12.56 -17.57
C GLY A 153 -22.45 -12.48 -17.10
N ILE A 154 -21.89 -13.62 -16.69
CA ILE A 154 -20.50 -13.75 -16.25
C ILE A 154 -19.71 -14.48 -17.34
N LEU A 155 -18.59 -13.89 -17.77
CA LEU A 155 -17.71 -14.47 -18.78
C LEU A 155 -16.64 -15.37 -18.17
N GLN A 156 -16.03 -14.91 -17.07
CA GLN A 156 -14.94 -15.58 -16.38
C GLN A 156 -15.10 -15.35 -14.88
N THR A 157 -14.74 -16.35 -14.08
CA THR A 157 -14.62 -16.24 -12.62
C THR A 157 -13.33 -16.90 -12.18
N SER A 158 -12.68 -16.30 -11.20
CA SER A 158 -11.57 -16.89 -10.48
C SER A 158 -11.71 -16.60 -8.99
N SER A 159 -11.25 -17.54 -8.17
CA SER A 159 -11.34 -17.45 -6.72
C SER A 159 -10.09 -18.01 -6.05
N GLY A 160 -9.78 -17.50 -4.88
CA GLY A 160 -8.68 -17.95 -4.04
C GLY A 160 -9.05 -17.94 -2.57
N LYS A 161 -8.44 -18.87 -1.82
CA LYS A 161 -8.43 -18.87 -0.36
C LYS A 161 -7.02 -18.51 0.07
N LEU A 162 -6.88 -17.43 0.83
CA LEU A 162 -5.63 -16.95 1.36
C LEU A 162 -5.66 -16.94 2.88
N ASP A 163 -4.49 -17.09 3.50
CA ASP A 163 -4.31 -16.97 4.94
C ASP A 163 -3.48 -15.73 5.24
N LEU A 164 -4.09 -14.74 5.88
CA LEU A 164 -3.42 -13.49 6.24
C LEU A 164 -2.35 -13.70 7.32
N LYS A 165 -2.35 -14.84 8.01
CA LYS A 165 -1.34 -15.19 9.01
C LYS A 165 0.00 -15.60 8.40
N GLU A 166 -0.02 -16.07 7.16
CA GLU A 166 1.14 -16.57 6.41
C GLU A 166 1.40 -15.72 5.15
N PRO A 167 1.73 -14.42 5.27
CA PRO A 167 2.02 -13.58 4.13
C PRO A 167 3.41 -13.86 3.54
N TYR A 168 3.52 -13.71 2.22
CA TYR A 168 4.79 -13.68 1.52
C TYR A 168 5.33 -12.24 1.45
N TYR A 169 6.31 -11.91 2.28
CA TYR A 169 7.00 -10.62 2.23
C TYR A 169 7.95 -10.57 1.04
N ARG A 170 7.57 -9.81 0.02
CA ARG A 170 8.37 -9.66 -1.19
C ARG A 170 9.25 -8.42 -1.07
N MET A 171 10.49 -8.62 -0.65
CA MET A 171 11.50 -7.56 -0.68
C MET A 171 11.85 -7.21 -2.12
N SER A 172 11.20 -6.18 -2.68
CA SER A 172 11.80 -5.42 -3.78
C SER A 172 13.02 -4.70 -3.21
N GLN A 173 14.18 -4.81 -3.86
CA GLN A 173 15.35 -3.99 -3.49
C GLN A 173 14.92 -2.54 -3.27
N PRO A 174 15.43 -1.84 -2.23
CA PRO A 174 15.05 -0.46 -1.99
C PRO A 174 15.35 0.36 -3.23
N GLN A 175 14.30 0.96 -3.83
CA GLN A 175 14.53 2.06 -4.75
C GLN A 175 15.16 3.17 -3.93
N SER A 176 16.41 3.50 -4.23
CA SER A 176 17.13 4.63 -3.65
C SER A 176 16.35 5.91 -3.98
N TYR A 177 15.56 6.40 -3.02
CA TYR A 177 14.98 7.73 -3.12
C TYR A 177 16.10 8.76 -2.90
N THR A 178 16.58 9.38 -3.98
CA THR A 178 17.29 10.66 -3.88
C THR A 178 16.27 11.71 -3.45
N MET A 179 16.29 12.10 -2.19
CA MET A 179 15.60 13.33 -1.76
C MET A 179 16.28 14.51 -2.44
N ALA A 180 15.70 15.01 -3.53
CA ALA A 180 15.91 16.40 -3.91
C ALA A 180 15.17 17.25 -2.87
N GLN A 181 15.91 17.81 -1.91
CA GLN A 181 15.39 18.86 -1.05
C GLN A 181 15.09 20.07 -1.94
N ASP A 182 13.81 20.32 -2.22
CA ASP A 182 13.33 21.64 -2.61
C ASP A 182 13.52 22.58 -1.39
N GLN A 183 14.72 23.16 -1.26
CA GLN A 183 14.92 24.36 -0.46
C GLN A 183 14.35 25.55 -1.26
N GLN A 184 13.09 25.89 -1.03
CA GLN A 184 12.61 27.23 -1.35
C GLN A 184 13.19 28.21 -0.32
N PRO A 185 13.89 29.29 -0.73
CA PRO A 185 14.29 30.34 0.19
C PRO A 185 13.07 31.18 0.58
N GLN A 186 12.68 31.15 1.86
CA GLN A 186 11.75 32.13 2.43
C GLN A 186 12.40 33.52 2.36
N GLN A 187 11.81 34.41 1.57
CA GLN A 187 12.15 35.83 1.52
C GLN A 187 11.86 36.48 2.88
N LEU A 188 12.91 37.03 3.49
CA LEU A 188 12.90 37.79 4.74
C LEU A 188 12.09 39.09 4.61
N LEU A 189 11.17 39.31 5.55
CA LEU A 189 10.62 40.64 5.85
C LEU A 189 11.74 41.58 6.32
N GLN A 190 11.80 42.75 5.68
CA GLN A 190 12.67 43.87 6.05
C GLN A 190 12.30 44.46 7.40
N ALA A 191 13.27 44.55 8.32
CA ALA A 191 13.32 45.58 9.34
C ALA A 191 14.69 46.25 9.27
N GLN A 192 14.68 47.57 9.15
CA GLN A 192 15.81 48.45 8.86
C GLN A 192 16.78 48.55 10.06
N ALA A 193 18.08 48.41 9.80
CA ALA A 193 19.13 49.01 10.62
C ALA A 193 20.32 49.38 9.71
N ILE A 194 20.81 50.60 9.92
CA ILE A 194 21.76 51.38 9.11
C ILE A 194 23.19 50.80 9.24
N PRO A 195 24.04 50.81 8.18
CA PRO A 195 25.39 50.24 8.24
C PRO A 195 26.41 51.23 8.80
N ILE A 196 27.31 50.76 9.67
CA ILE A 196 28.55 51.46 10.02
C ILE A 196 29.71 50.63 9.46
N HIS A 197 30.47 51.27 8.56
CA HIS A 197 31.68 50.74 7.93
C HIS A 197 32.83 50.61 8.93
N THR A 198 33.53 49.48 8.89
CA THR A 198 34.88 49.29 9.45
C THR A 198 35.91 49.76 8.45
N GLU A 199 36.71 50.77 8.82
CA GLU A 199 38.06 51.00 8.28
C GLU A 199 38.98 51.45 9.42
N ASP A 200 40.16 50.82 9.44
CA ASP A 200 41.47 51.40 9.75
C ASP A 200 42.05 51.46 11.19
N LEU A 201 43.22 50.78 11.28
CA LEU A 201 44.48 51.14 11.94
C LEU A 201 44.87 50.49 13.29
N ASP A 202 45.83 49.57 13.14
CA ASP A 202 47.17 49.53 13.76
C ASP A 202 47.42 49.23 15.25
N GLU A 203 48.48 48.41 15.38
CA GLU A 203 49.51 48.33 16.43
C GLU A 203 49.22 47.73 17.82
N ALA A 204 49.80 46.54 17.98
CA ALA A 204 50.88 46.24 18.94
C ALA A 204 50.60 46.06 20.45
N GLU A 205 50.98 44.84 20.87
CA GLU A 205 51.82 44.54 22.03
C GLU A 205 51.27 44.42 23.48
N LEU A 206 51.65 43.25 24.05
CA LEU A 206 52.22 43.01 25.37
C LEU A 206 51.32 42.82 26.61
N LEU A 207 51.25 41.55 27.02
CA LEU A 207 51.58 41.02 28.36
C LEU A 207 51.73 42.05 29.51
N ARG A 208 50.92 41.89 30.58
CA ARG A 208 51.35 41.65 31.99
C ARG A 208 50.18 41.71 32.99
N GLN A 209 50.11 40.70 33.87
CA GLN A 209 49.45 40.74 35.19
C GLN A 209 50.24 41.66 36.17
N PRO A 210 49.91 41.74 37.49
CA PRO A 210 48.67 42.18 38.16
C PRO A 210 48.98 43.25 39.24
N SER A 211 47.97 43.83 39.91
CA SER A 211 48.14 44.28 41.31
C SER A 211 46.81 44.56 42.04
N GLU A 212 46.76 44.08 43.27
CA GLU A 212 45.74 44.30 44.31
C GLU A 212 45.80 45.71 44.95
N ASN A 213 44.77 45.95 45.78
CA ASN A 213 44.63 46.92 46.88
C ASN A 213 44.10 48.32 46.54
N THR A 214 42.84 48.59 46.90
CA THR A 214 42.48 49.18 48.21
C THR A 214 41.06 48.75 48.60
#